data_AF-A0A6J4WPX2-F1
#
_entry.id   AF-A0A6J4WPX2-F1
#
_cell.length_a   1.000
_cell.length_b   1.000
_cell.length_c   1.000
_cell.angle_alpha   90.00
_cell.angle_beta   90.00
_cell.angle_gamma   90.00
#
_symmetry.space_group_name_H-M   'P 1'
#
loop_
_entity.id
_entity.type
_entity.pdbx_description
1 polymer ?
#
loop_
_entity_poly.entity_id
_entity_poly.type
_entity_poly.pdbx_seq_one_letter_code
_entity_poly.pdbx_strand_id
1 'polypeptide(L)'
;SYQVEVYQTVNAKGYPNSVAYQNSQLSAVKQFLQFLVDAGYIVSNPARDIQYAKQPQRLPSGILSASETRKILQAPDTKSVIGYRDRTMLEVLYSSGIRKT
;
A
#
# COMPACT_ATOMS: atom_id res chain seq x y z
N SER A 1 4.62 -25.53 10.99
CA SER A 1 3.51 -24.60 10.68
C SER A 1 3.90 -23.72 9.52
N TYR A 2 2.99 -23.46 8.58
CA TYR A 2 3.23 -22.67 7.35
C TYR A 2 3.98 -21.34 7.57
N GLN A 3 3.76 -20.65 8.70
CA GLN A 3 4.49 -19.43 9.06
C GLN A 3 6.01 -19.62 9.21
N VAL A 4 6.45 -20.78 9.71
CA VAL A 4 7.88 -21.10 9.85
C VAL A 4 8.51 -21.31 8.48
N GLU A 5 7.80 -21.97 7.57
CA GLU A 5 8.25 -22.25 6.21
C GLU A 5 8.38 -20.96 5.39
N VAL A 6 7.38 -20.08 5.46
CA VAL A 6 7.44 -18.76 4.81
C VAL A 6 8.59 -17.89 5.36
N TYR A 7 8.83 -17.92 6.68
CA TYR A 7 9.94 -17.18 7.30
C TYR A 7 11.32 -17.70 6.87
N GLN A 8 11.44 -19.01 6.62
CA GLN A 8 12.68 -19.63 6.16
C GLN A 8 12.98 -19.35 4.68
N THR A 9 12.03 -18.78 3.93
CA THR A 9 12.30 -18.36 2.55
C THR A 9 13.25 -17.16 2.54
N VAL A 10 14.47 -17.42 2.07
CA VAL A 10 15.48 -16.40 1.85
C VAL A 10 15.25 -15.75 0.49
N ASN A 11 15.44 -14.42 0.43
CA ASN A 11 15.47 -13.72 -0.83
C ASN A 11 16.75 -14.08 -1.64
N ALA A 12 16.84 -13.62 -2.88
CA ALA A 12 18.02 -13.83 -3.74
C ALA A 12 19.35 -13.30 -3.14
N LYS A 13 19.29 -12.50 -2.07
CA LYS A 13 20.44 -11.94 -1.35
C LYS A 13 20.75 -12.70 -0.04
N GLY A 14 20.04 -13.80 0.26
CA GLY A 14 20.25 -14.62 1.45
C GLY A 14 19.61 -14.10 2.74
N TYR A 15 18.81 -13.03 2.69
CA TYR A 15 18.12 -12.47 3.87
C TYR A 15 16.66 -12.93 3.95
N PRO A 16 16.07 -13.04 5.15
CA PRO A 16 14.64 -13.27 5.30
C PRO A 16 13.82 -12.19 4.60
N ASN A 17 12.74 -12.59 3.93
CA ASN A 17 11.79 -11.64 3.35
C ASN A 17 11.15 -10.75 4.42
N SER A 18 10.83 -9.50 4.08
CA SER A 18 10.14 -8.61 5.04
C SER A 18 8.74 -9.16 5.37
N VAL A 19 8.26 -8.90 6.59
CA VAL A 19 6.90 -9.30 7.02
C VAL A 19 5.83 -8.73 6.09
N ALA A 20 6.06 -7.52 5.56
CA ALA A 20 5.19 -6.90 4.57
C ALA A 20 5.13 -7.69 3.26
N TYR A 21 6.28 -8.11 2.74
CA TYR A 21 6.37 -8.92 1.53
C TYR A 21 5.68 -10.26 1.72
N GLN A 22 5.98 -10.96 2.82
CA GLN A 22 5.37 -12.26 3.13
C GLN A 22 3.84 -12.14 3.16
N ASN A 23 3.28 -11.19 3.91
CA ASN A 23 1.84 -10.97 3.96
C ASN A 23 1.23 -10.60 2.58
N SER A 24 1.96 -9.85 1.75
CA SER A 24 1.50 -9.53 0.39
C SER A 24 1.37 -10.78 -0.48
N GLN A 25 2.32 -11.72 -0.38
CA GLN A 25 2.23 -13.01 -1.08
C GLN A 25 1.03 -13.82 -0.57
N LEU A 26 0.83 -13.88 0.76
CA LEU A 26 -0.34 -14.53 1.35
C LEU A 26 -1.66 -13.92 0.86
N SER A 27 -1.72 -12.60 0.78
CA SER A 27 -2.87 -11.87 0.28
C SER A 27 -3.14 -12.19 -1.18
N ALA A 28 -2.12 -12.27 -2.03
CA ALA A 28 -2.26 -12.65 -3.43
C ALA A 28 -2.85 -14.05 -3.58
N VAL A 29 -2.33 -15.03 -2.83
CA VAL A 29 -2.87 -16.41 -2.81
C VAL A 29 -4.33 -16.43 -2.36
N LYS A 30 -4.65 -15.71 -1.27
CA LYS A 30 -6.01 -15.62 -0.74
C LYS A 30 -6.99 -15.03 -1.74
N GLN A 31 -6.61 -13.97 -2.45
CA GLN A 31 -7.41 -13.31 -3.48
C GLN A 31 -7.58 -14.21 -4.70
N PHE A 32 -6.53 -14.89 -5.14
CA PHE A 32 -6.61 -15.82 -6.27
C PHE A 32 -7.55 -16.98 -5.98
N LEU A 33 -7.46 -17.58 -4.79
CA LEU A 33 -8.38 -18.65 -4.38
C LEU A 33 -9.81 -18.13 -4.19
N GLN A 34 -9.99 -16.89 -3.75
CA GLN A 34 -11.30 -16.27 -3.71
C GLN A 34 -11.89 -16.13 -5.12
N PHE A 35 -11.11 -15.66 -6.08
CA PHE A 35 -11.52 -15.60 -7.48
C PHE A 35 -11.93 -16.98 -8.01
N LEU A 36 -11.21 -18.06 -7.68
CA LEU A 36 -11.59 -19.40 -8.11
C LEU A 36 -12.91 -19.89 -7.49
N VAL A 37 -13.22 -19.48 -6.25
CA VAL A 37 -14.54 -19.73 -5.65
C VAL A 37 -15.62 -18.95 -6.41
N ASP A 38 -15.39 -17.67 -6.64
CA ASP A 38 -16.37 -16.78 -7.29
C ASP A 38 -16.64 -17.21 -8.75
N ALA A 39 -15.64 -17.75 -9.43
CA ALA A 39 -15.74 -18.34 -10.76
C ALA A 39 -16.27 -19.78 -10.78
N GLY A 40 -16.56 -20.37 -9.62
CA GLY A 40 -17.16 -21.71 -9.49
C GLY A 40 -16.20 -22.88 -9.73
N TYR A 41 -14.89 -22.66 -9.79
CA TYR A 41 -13.90 -23.72 -9.97
C TYR A 41 -13.67 -24.55 -8.70
N ILE A 42 -13.87 -23.96 -7.52
CA ILE A 42 -13.75 -24.63 -6.23
C ILE A 42 -14.91 -24.25 -5.31
N VAL A 43 -15.28 -25.14 -4.39
CA VAL A 43 -16.47 -24.98 -3.52
C VAL A 43 -16.22 -24.00 -2.38
N SER A 44 -14.97 -23.89 -1.89
CA SER A 44 -14.61 -23.04 -0.77
C SER A 44 -13.16 -22.60 -0.84
N ASN A 45 -12.83 -21.46 -0.22
CA ASN A 45 -11.48 -20.91 -0.21
C ASN A 45 -10.65 -21.54 0.93
N PRO A 46 -9.65 -22.42 0.64
CA PRO A 46 -8.84 -23.06 1.67
C PRO A 46 -7.89 -22.07 2.38
N ALA A 47 -7.62 -20.91 1.77
CA ALA A 47 -6.77 -19.87 2.34
C ALA A 47 -7.55 -18.86 3.22
N ARG A 48 -8.84 -19.11 3.49
CA ARG A 48 -9.70 -18.18 4.25
C ARG A 48 -9.14 -17.89 5.65
N ASP A 49 -8.64 -18.93 6.33
CA ASP A 49 -8.20 -18.88 7.72
C ASP A 49 -6.70 -18.59 7.88
N ILE A 50 -6.00 -18.29 6.79
CA ILE A 50 -4.60 -17.88 6.84
C ILE A 50 -4.50 -16.57 7.63
N GLN A 51 -3.77 -16.63 8.75
CA GLN A 51 -3.43 -15.48 9.56
C GLN A 51 -2.18 -14.79 9.04
N TYR A 52 -2.27 -13.48 8.87
CA TYR A 52 -1.13 -12.65 8.51
C TYR A 52 -0.21 -12.44 9.73
N ALA A 53 1.09 -12.37 9.48
CA ALA A 53 2.05 -12.01 10.50
C ALA A 53 1.85 -10.54 10.92
N LYS A 54 2.01 -10.24 12.21
CA LYS A 54 1.84 -8.87 12.73
C LYS A 54 2.94 -7.97 12.15
N GLN A 55 2.55 -7.00 11.35
CA GLN A 55 3.48 -6.01 10.82
C GLN A 55 3.83 -4.98 11.89
N PRO A 56 5.12 -4.64 12.06
CA PRO A 56 5.50 -3.53 12.94
C PRO A 56 4.99 -2.21 12.35
N GLN A 57 4.14 -1.51 13.10
CA GLN A 57 3.65 -0.20 12.71
C GLN A 57 4.77 0.82 12.90
N ARG A 58 5.43 1.19 11.80
CA ARG A 58 6.39 2.31 11.81
C ARG A 58 5.60 3.61 11.72
N LEU A 59 5.97 4.58 12.56
CA LEU A 59 5.48 5.95 12.37
C LEU A 59 5.94 6.44 10.99
N PRO A 60 5.08 7.14 10.22
CA PRO A 60 5.49 7.74 8.96
C PRO A 60 6.73 8.62 9.18
N SER A 61 7.82 8.27 8.53
CA SER A 61 9.02 9.10 8.47
C SER A 61 8.86 10.11 7.34
N GLY A 62 9.07 11.40 7.61
CA GLY A 62 8.96 12.46 6.59
C GLY A 62 7.60 13.15 6.54
N ILE A 63 7.00 13.44 7.70
CA ILE A 63 5.86 14.37 7.76
C ILE A 63 6.37 15.75 7.34
N LEU A 64 5.78 16.30 6.28
CA LEU A 64 6.12 17.63 5.80
C LEU A 64 5.80 18.67 6.87
N SER A 65 6.74 19.57 7.10
CA SER A 65 6.47 20.78 7.86
C SER A 65 5.47 21.69 7.12
N ALA A 66 4.86 22.62 7.85
CA ALA A 66 3.94 23.59 7.26
C ALA A 66 4.62 24.43 6.17
N SER A 67 5.93 24.72 6.31
CA SER A 67 6.69 25.50 5.34
C SER A 67 6.99 24.69 4.06
N GLU A 68 7.38 23.43 4.18
CA GLU A 68 7.58 22.53 3.03
C GLU A 68 6.27 22.30 2.28
N THR A 69 5.18 22.10 3.01
CA THR A 69 3.85 21.95 2.42
C THR A 69 3.46 23.20 1.63
N ARG A 70 3.69 24.39 2.20
CA ARG A 70 3.41 25.66 1.50
C ARG A 70 4.24 25.81 0.23
N LYS A 71 5.52 25.41 0.24
CA LYS A 71 6.38 25.40 -0.96
C LYS A 71 5.81 24.51 -2.06
N ILE A 72 5.37 23.30 -1.71
CA ILE A 72 4.78 22.34 -2.67
C ILE A 72 3.49 22.90 -3.25
N LEU A 73 2.60 23.42 -2.40
CA LEU A 73 1.38 24.05 -2.88
C LEU A 73 1.73 25.16 -3.88
N GLN A 74 2.76 25.98 -3.63
CA GLN A 74 3.14 27.16 -4.42
C GLN A 74 3.97 26.85 -5.68
N ALA A 75 4.34 25.60 -5.90
CA ALA A 75 5.16 25.20 -7.04
C ALA A 75 4.51 25.42 -8.43
N PRO A 76 3.19 25.23 -8.64
CA PRO A 76 2.58 25.37 -9.97
C PRO A 76 2.56 26.82 -10.48
N ASP A 77 2.86 27.02 -11.77
CA ASP A 77 2.78 28.34 -12.42
C ASP A 77 1.33 28.77 -12.70
N THR A 78 0.82 29.61 -11.81
CA THR A 78 -0.53 30.18 -11.86
C THR A 78 -0.79 31.13 -13.02
N LYS A 79 0.23 31.51 -13.81
CA LYS A 79 0.04 32.31 -15.03
C LYS A 79 -0.49 31.49 -16.20
N SER A 80 -0.37 30.17 -16.13
CA SER A 80 -0.92 29.24 -17.12
C SER A 80 -2.24 28.64 -16.63
N VAL A 81 -3.18 28.36 -17.54
CA VAL A 81 -4.44 27.70 -17.21
C VAL A 81 -4.21 26.32 -16.57
N ILE A 82 -3.20 25.58 -17.05
CA ILE A 82 -2.84 24.27 -16.51
C ILE A 82 -2.29 24.40 -15.09
N GLY A 83 -1.36 25.32 -14.84
CA GLY A 83 -0.79 25.49 -13.50
C GLY A 83 -1.80 26.04 -12.49
N TYR A 84 -2.78 26.85 -12.92
CA TYR A 84 -3.89 27.27 -12.05
C TYR A 84 -4.78 26.08 -11.64
N ARG A 85 -5.10 25.19 -12.58
CA ARG A 85 -5.82 23.94 -12.30
C ARG A 85 -5.05 23.07 -11.32
N ASP A 86 -3.75 22.86 -11.57
CA ASP A 86 -2.91 21.99 -10.76
C ASP A 86 -2.75 22.56 -9.33
N ARG A 87 -2.61 23.89 -9.19
CA ARG A 87 -2.64 24.58 -7.88
C ARG A 87 -3.95 24.31 -7.14
N THR A 88 -5.09 24.44 -7.82
CA THR A 88 -6.41 24.21 -7.24
C THR A 88 -6.55 22.75 -6.78
N MET A 89 -6.12 21.79 -7.59
CA MET A 89 -6.15 20.36 -7.23
C MET A 89 -5.32 20.07 -5.97
N LEU A 90 -4.13 20.66 -5.85
CA LEU A 90 -3.28 20.51 -4.68
C LEU A 90 -3.91 21.13 -3.42
N GLU A 91 -4.53 22.30 -3.53
CA GLU A 91 -5.22 22.94 -2.40
C GLU A 91 -6.45 22.14 -1.94
N VAL A 92 -7.25 21.62 -2.87
CA VAL A 92 -8.38 20.76 -2.55
C VAL A 92 -7.90 19.50 -1.85
N LEU A 93 -6.87 18.83 -2.38
CA LEU A 93 -6.29 17.64 -1.76
C LEU A 93 -5.82 17.92 -0.33
N TYR A 94 -5.11 19.04 -0.12
CA TYR A 94 -4.56 19.41 1.17
C TYR A 94 -5.64 19.81 2.20
N SER A 95 -6.63 20.60 1.77
CA SER A 95 -7.68 21.12 2.66
C SER A 95 -8.75 20.08 3.03
N SER A 96 -9.11 19.20 2.09
CA SER A 96 -10.13 18.16 2.30
C SER A 96 -9.57 16.86 2.89
N GLY A 97 -8.25 16.66 2.85
CA GLY A 97 -7.62 15.41 3.29
C GLY A 97 -7.98 14.20 2.43
N ILE A 98 -8.41 14.41 1.18
CA ILE A 98 -8.63 13.32 0.22
C ILE A 98 -7.33 12.51 0.11
N ARG A 99 -7.42 11.21 0.34
CA ARG A 99 -6.30 10.28 0.18
C ARG A 99 -6.49 9.56 -1.14
N LYS A 100 -5.42 9.41 -1.90
CA LYS A 100 -5.37 8.40 -2.96
C LYS A 100 -5.43 7.03 -2.27
N THR A 101 -6.61 6.43 -2.23
CA THR A 101 -6.81 5.00 -1.97
C THR A 101 -6.16 4.19 -3.07
#